data_AF-J9BKJ7-F1
#
_entry.id   AF-J9BKJ7-F1
#
_cell.length_a   1.000
_cell.length_b   1.000
_cell.length_c   1.000
_cell.angle_alpha   90.00
_cell.angle_beta   90.00
_cell.angle_gamma   90.00
#
_symmetry.space_group_name_H-M   'P 1'
#
loop_
_entity.id
_entity.type
_entity.pdbx_description
1 polymer ?
#
loop_
_entity_poly.entity_id
_entity_poly.type
_entity_poly.pdbx_seq_one_letter_code
_entity_poly.pdbx_strand_id
1 'polypeptide(L)'
;MEQRTEQAINKLIDEGLFFSVNKSMLARHFLNDVLEINVFQLNIEEVSKEICGKFDYELEELPDEKEELYQFVAENIMRIKANQEPYQAFNHEVFLVMEDLRKINSMIQEYQSKQEDKDIDRYEKKKYEYLVVKLYKAKDEICEYMTGEIKSCVYKEIKDWSQIIDFSHSGSFNQMLPVRYSFRDREEEYEMSVFAGLNYKFKFLGTWEQLELKRLHSNNKIEEFNARVDGHISTHEIDNKILSLIEENHVLNKRGMLKQAIEVYKEGRMELFCQIIPLQIEGIIYDYCIELGVSLSSIERTSLDKKVEEIVKRDRWFKCHEYFKYDFIELRNTAAHGRLHENVNFKDTANMLILDLMYLCESLNSSNALVVNKMRKLIKRFEENINNEYAPVGSIVYEFIEKYRDKSLPLFYGKENVVEEIEKYAKSKKIIDYIYVYIMHPFVVSALSAEQKQEIVKVIVYLMRSKEIKEQCVNLLQLLAANSKEELVHE
;
A
#
# COMPACT_ATOMS: atom_id res chain seq x y z
N MET A 1 -11.59 -9.60 30.00
CA MET A 1 -11.83 -8.28 30.60
C MET A 1 -11.62 -7.18 29.56
N GLU A 2 -10.48 -7.17 28.87
CA GLU A 2 -10.17 -6.21 27.80
C GLU A 2 -11.25 -6.09 26.71
N GLN A 3 -11.79 -7.22 26.21
CA GLN A 3 -12.90 -7.19 25.25
C GLN A 3 -14.16 -6.46 25.75
N ARG A 4 -14.46 -6.56 27.05
CA ARG A 4 -15.60 -5.87 27.66
C ARG A 4 -15.32 -4.37 27.80
N THR A 5 -14.11 -4.00 28.19
CA THR A 5 -13.63 -2.61 28.21
C THR A 5 -13.67 -1.98 26.81
N GLU A 6 -13.30 -2.73 25.77
CA GLU A 6 -13.33 -2.22 24.40
C GLU A 6 -14.77 -2.01 23.90
N GLN A 7 -15.66 -2.99 24.14
CA GLN A 7 -17.08 -2.87 23.82
C GLN A 7 -17.72 -1.68 24.54
N ALA A 8 -17.32 -1.45 25.79
CA ALA A 8 -17.78 -0.32 26.59
C ALA A 8 -17.37 1.03 26.01
N ILE A 9 -16.11 1.15 25.63
CA ILE A 9 -15.59 2.38 25.02
C ILE A 9 -16.29 2.64 23.68
N ASN A 10 -16.48 1.61 22.85
CA ASN A 10 -17.19 1.75 21.58
C ASN A 10 -18.63 2.24 21.78
N LYS A 11 -19.34 1.75 22.80
CA LYS A 11 -20.68 2.25 23.14
C LYS A 11 -20.67 3.75 23.49
N LEU A 12 -19.70 4.20 24.30
CA LEU A 12 -19.55 5.63 24.65
C LEU A 12 -19.19 6.49 23.44
N ILE A 13 -18.46 5.93 22.46
CA ILE A 13 -18.12 6.59 21.19
C ILE A 13 -19.38 6.75 20.31
N ASP A 14 -20.19 5.71 20.22
CA ASP A 14 -21.43 5.68 19.43
C ASP A 14 -22.46 6.65 20.00
N GLU A 15 -22.61 6.69 21.32
CA GLU A 15 -23.46 7.64 22.06
C GLU A 15 -22.93 9.09 22.00
N GLY A 16 -21.70 9.30 21.51
CA GLY A 16 -21.08 10.62 21.39
C GLY A 16 -20.52 11.17 22.70
N LEU A 17 -20.69 10.46 23.83
CA LEU A 17 -20.20 10.87 25.13
C LEU A 17 -18.68 10.97 25.17
N PHE A 18 -18.00 10.01 24.54
CA PHE A 18 -16.53 9.88 24.56
C PHE A 18 -15.78 11.15 24.14
N PHE A 19 -16.32 11.92 23.19
CA PHE A 19 -15.68 13.13 22.67
C PHE A 19 -16.35 14.44 23.14
N SER A 20 -17.27 14.37 24.10
CA SER A 20 -18.07 15.52 24.54
C SER A 20 -17.76 15.98 25.96
N VAL A 21 -17.02 15.18 26.73
CA VAL A 21 -16.69 15.44 28.14
C VAL A 21 -15.19 15.27 28.41
N ASN A 22 -14.73 15.75 29.57
CA ASN A 22 -13.36 15.50 30.04
C ASN A 22 -13.17 14.07 30.54
N LYS A 23 -11.92 13.65 30.73
CA LYS A 23 -11.58 12.30 31.21
C LYS A 23 -12.28 11.88 32.51
N SER A 24 -12.29 12.73 33.54
CA SER A 24 -12.93 12.39 34.81
C SER A 24 -14.41 12.07 34.64
N MET A 25 -15.13 12.88 33.86
CA MET A 25 -16.55 12.64 33.59
C MET A 25 -16.75 11.42 32.70
N LEU A 26 -15.87 11.21 31.71
CA LEU A 26 -15.90 10.04 30.85
C LEU A 26 -15.71 8.74 31.65
N ALA A 27 -14.76 8.72 32.59
CA ALA A 27 -14.53 7.60 33.49
C ALA A 27 -15.77 7.30 34.36
N ARG A 28 -16.47 8.33 34.83
CA ARG A 28 -17.72 8.15 35.58
C ARG A 28 -18.82 7.50 34.74
N HIS A 29 -19.00 7.94 33.49
CA HIS A 29 -19.94 7.30 32.55
C HIS A 29 -19.52 5.86 32.24
N PHE A 30 -18.24 5.61 32.04
CA PHE A 30 -17.72 4.26 31.82
C PHE A 30 -18.00 3.33 33.01
N LEU A 31 -17.74 3.77 34.24
CA LEU A 31 -18.02 2.99 35.46
C LEU A 31 -19.53 2.77 35.65
N ASN A 32 -20.35 3.80 35.45
CA ASN A 32 -21.80 3.75 35.68
C ASN A 32 -22.56 2.99 34.59
N ASP A 33 -22.38 3.42 33.34
CA ASP A 33 -23.24 3.05 32.21
C ASP A 33 -22.79 1.76 31.52
N VAL A 34 -21.59 1.28 31.88
CA VAL A 34 -21.04 0.06 31.29
C VAL A 34 -20.57 -0.96 32.30
N LEU A 35 -19.98 -0.53 33.43
CA LEU A 35 -19.58 -1.46 34.48
C LEU A 35 -20.61 -1.56 35.60
N GLU A 36 -21.73 -0.85 35.52
CA GLU A 36 -22.82 -0.90 36.50
C GLU A 36 -22.37 -0.55 37.94
N ILE A 37 -21.27 0.20 38.08
CA ILE A 37 -20.81 0.75 39.35
C ILE A 37 -21.48 2.11 39.52
N ASN A 38 -22.39 2.23 40.48
CA ASN A 38 -23.20 3.44 40.67
C ASN A 38 -22.41 4.59 41.32
N VAL A 39 -21.44 5.14 40.58
CA VAL A 39 -20.53 6.21 41.03
C VAL A 39 -21.23 7.53 41.36
N PHE A 40 -22.50 7.67 41.02
CA PHE A 40 -23.31 8.85 41.36
C PHE A 40 -24.00 8.73 42.72
N GLN A 41 -24.11 7.52 43.29
CA GLN A 41 -24.74 7.27 44.59
C GLN A 41 -23.75 6.76 45.65
N LEU A 42 -22.71 6.04 45.24
CA LEU A 42 -21.70 5.47 46.14
C LEU A 42 -20.67 6.50 46.60
N ASN A 43 -20.12 6.30 47.79
CA ASN A 43 -18.95 7.06 48.27
C ASN A 43 -17.65 6.52 47.63
N ILE A 44 -16.55 7.25 47.80
CA ILE A 44 -15.29 6.92 47.11
C ILE A 44 -14.71 5.56 47.53
N GLU A 45 -14.75 5.21 48.82
CA GLU A 45 -14.26 3.93 49.32
C GLU A 45 -15.07 2.75 48.75
N GLU A 46 -16.39 2.94 48.61
CA GLU A 46 -17.28 1.95 47.98
C GLU A 46 -16.98 1.80 46.48
N VAL A 47 -16.74 2.90 45.77
CA VAL A 47 -16.34 2.86 44.35
C VAL A 47 -14.99 2.18 44.18
N SER A 48 -13.99 2.48 45.01
CA SER A 48 -12.67 1.84 44.96
C SER A 48 -12.77 0.33 45.23
N LYS A 49 -13.59 -0.10 46.19
CA LYS A 49 -13.84 -1.54 46.44
C LYS A 49 -14.48 -2.24 45.26
N GLU A 50 -15.45 -1.61 44.59
CA GLU A 50 -16.07 -2.15 43.37
C GLU A 50 -15.07 -2.23 42.21
N ILE A 51 -14.17 -1.25 42.07
CA ILE A 51 -13.09 -1.27 41.08
C ILE A 51 -12.14 -2.45 41.37
N CYS A 52 -11.62 -2.59 42.59
CA CYS A 52 -10.79 -3.74 43.00
C CYS A 52 -11.50 -5.09 42.85
N GLY A 53 -12.83 -5.12 42.99
CA GLY A 53 -13.64 -6.33 42.79
C GLY A 53 -13.77 -6.74 41.32
N LYS A 54 -13.67 -5.78 40.38
CA LYS A 54 -13.84 -6.01 38.94
C LYS A 54 -12.53 -6.01 38.17
N PHE A 55 -11.50 -5.37 38.70
CA PHE A 55 -10.18 -5.21 38.13
C PHE A 55 -9.13 -5.65 39.16
N ASP A 56 -8.05 -6.27 38.71
CA ASP A 56 -7.01 -6.86 39.55
C ASP A 56 -6.08 -5.78 40.15
N TYR A 57 -6.66 -4.89 40.96
CA TYR A 57 -5.98 -3.82 41.69
C TYR A 57 -6.17 -3.99 43.19
N GLU A 58 -5.14 -3.64 43.96
CA GLU A 58 -5.24 -3.52 45.42
C GLU A 58 -5.77 -2.13 45.81
N LEU A 59 -6.40 -2.01 46.99
CA LEU A 59 -6.97 -0.72 47.45
C LEU A 59 -5.88 0.33 47.62
N GLU A 60 -4.69 -0.09 48.03
CA GLU A 60 -3.50 0.72 48.23
C GLU A 60 -2.92 1.28 46.93
N GLU A 61 -3.31 0.73 45.78
CA GLU A 61 -2.87 1.19 44.45
C GLU A 61 -3.78 2.29 43.88
N LEU A 62 -4.97 2.49 44.47
CA LEU A 62 -5.96 3.46 44.00
C LEU A 62 -5.82 4.81 44.71
N PRO A 63 -6.00 5.95 44.01
CA PRO A 63 -5.99 7.26 44.66
C PRO A 63 -7.14 7.47 45.66
N ASP A 64 -6.82 8.15 46.76
CA ASP A 64 -7.78 8.53 47.81
C ASP A 64 -8.64 9.76 47.43
N GLU A 65 -8.19 10.56 46.46
CA GLU A 65 -8.92 11.73 45.98
C GLU A 65 -9.86 11.39 44.82
N LYS A 66 -11.08 11.94 44.85
CA LYS A 66 -12.14 11.63 43.89
C LYS A 66 -11.78 11.90 42.44
N GLU A 67 -11.18 13.05 42.15
CA GLU A 67 -10.79 13.40 40.78
C GLU A 67 -9.59 12.57 40.31
N GLU A 68 -8.64 12.30 41.19
CA GLU A 68 -7.48 11.46 40.89
C GLU A 68 -7.90 10.01 40.60
N LEU A 69 -8.89 9.47 41.33
CA LEU A 69 -9.43 8.14 41.07
C LEU A 69 -10.06 8.03 39.67
N TYR A 70 -10.85 9.01 39.24
CA TYR A 70 -11.45 8.98 37.90
C TYR A 70 -10.43 9.23 36.79
N GLN A 71 -9.41 10.06 37.06
CA GLN A 71 -8.28 10.20 36.15
C GLN A 71 -7.52 8.86 36.02
N PHE A 72 -7.27 8.17 37.13
CA PHE A 72 -6.66 6.84 37.15
C PHE A 72 -7.46 5.85 36.31
N VAL A 73 -8.80 5.83 36.45
CA VAL A 73 -9.68 4.97 35.64
C VAL A 73 -9.55 5.30 34.15
N ALA A 74 -9.56 6.58 33.77
CA ALA A 74 -9.40 6.97 32.37
C ALA A 74 -8.02 6.54 31.80
N GLU A 75 -6.95 6.65 32.58
CA GLU A 75 -5.58 6.43 32.11
C GLU A 75 -5.14 4.97 32.14
N ASN A 76 -5.54 4.21 33.17
CA ASN A 76 -5.06 2.84 33.41
C ASN A 76 -6.09 1.79 33.00
N ILE A 77 -7.38 2.07 33.19
CA ILE A 77 -8.45 1.11 32.85
C ILE A 77 -8.97 1.35 31.44
N MET A 78 -9.31 2.59 31.10
CA MET A 78 -9.74 2.96 29.75
C MET A 78 -8.58 3.18 28.77
N ARG A 79 -7.33 3.23 29.29
CA ARG A 79 -6.08 3.35 28.52
C ARG A 79 -6.02 4.60 27.65
N ILE A 80 -6.47 5.74 28.17
CA ILE A 80 -6.34 7.04 27.50
C ILE A 80 -5.01 7.68 27.91
N LYS A 81 -4.20 8.13 26.96
CA LYS A 81 -2.90 8.79 27.24
C LYS A 81 -3.05 9.92 28.24
N ALA A 82 -2.20 9.96 29.26
CA ALA A 82 -2.27 10.93 30.35
C ALA A 82 -2.31 12.40 29.88
N ASN A 83 -1.58 12.72 28.81
CA ASN A 83 -1.47 14.07 28.26
C ASN A 83 -2.51 14.44 27.18
N GLN A 84 -3.57 13.65 26.98
CA GLN A 84 -4.55 13.86 25.90
C GLN A 84 -5.99 13.87 26.41
N GLU A 85 -6.72 14.97 26.23
CA GLU A 85 -8.16 15.02 26.47
C GLU A 85 -8.95 14.59 25.22
N PRO A 86 -9.86 13.60 25.30
CA PRO A 86 -10.60 13.09 24.14
C PRO A 86 -11.33 14.17 23.34
N TYR A 87 -12.04 15.08 24.01
CA TYR A 87 -12.78 16.16 23.35
C TYR A 87 -11.83 17.17 22.67
N GLN A 88 -10.64 17.42 23.23
CA GLN A 88 -9.66 18.34 22.64
C GLN A 88 -9.04 17.73 21.38
N ALA A 89 -8.67 16.45 21.45
CA ALA A 89 -8.14 15.71 20.30
C ALA A 89 -9.17 15.67 19.15
N PHE A 90 -10.43 15.41 19.47
CA PHE A 90 -11.51 15.42 18.48
C PHE A 90 -11.71 16.79 17.85
N ASN A 91 -11.80 17.85 18.65
CA ASN A 91 -11.96 19.22 18.15
C ASN A 91 -10.75 19.66 17.31
N HIS A 92 -9.55 19.25 17.68
CA HIS A 92 -8.34 19.51 16.91
C HIS A 92 -8.39 18.83 15.54
N GLU A 93 -8.77 17.55 15.48
CA GLU A 93 -8.92 16.83 14.22
C GLU A 93 -10.02 17.46 13.34
N VAL A 94 -11.17 17.82 13.91
CA VAL A 94 -12.22 18.55 13.17
C VAL A 94 -11.69 19.86 12.59
N PHE A 95 -10.94 20.63 13.37
CA PHE A 95 -10.32 21.87 12.92
C PHE A 95 -9.38 21.63 11.73
N LEU A 96 -8.47 20.65 11.84
CA LEU A 96 -7.57 20.27 10.77
C LEU A 96 -8.34 19.88 9.50
N VAL A 97 -9.41 19.09 9.63
CA VAL A 97 -10.24 18.69 8.50
C VAL A 97 -10.88 19.90 7.81
N MET A 98 -11.35 20.88 8.59
CA MET A 98 -11.89 22.12 8.03
C MET A 98 -10.83 22.94 7.29
N GLU A 99 -9.58 22.97 7.77
CA GLU A 99 -8.47 23.61 7.06
C GLU A 99 -8.21 22.95 5.70
N ASP A 100 -8.19 21.61 5.65
CA ASP A 100 -7.98 20.86 4.41
C ASP A 100 -9.12 21.08 3.41
N LEU A 101 -10.37 21.04 3.86
CA LEU A 101 -11.52 21.35 3.01
C LEU A 101 -11.45 22.77 2.46
N ARG A 102 -11.03 23.75 3.29
CA ARG A 102 -10.84 25.13 2.83
C ARG A 102 -9.77 25.20 1.75
N LYS A 103 -8.65 24.49 1.94
CA LYS A 103 -7.55 24.43 0.98
C LYS A 103 -7.98 23.79 -0.34
N ILE A 104 -8.64 22.64 -0.29
CA ILE A 104 -9.20 21.97 -1.48
C ILE A 104 -10.14 22.90 -2.24
N ASN A 105 -11.08 23.58 -1.54
CA ASN A 105 -12.00 24.49 -2.21
C ASN A 105 -11.25 25.68 -2.86
N SER A 106 -10.19 26.19 -2.22
CA SER A 106 -9.33 27.23 -2.80
C SER A 106 -8.63 26.74 -4.07
N MET A 107 -8.04 25.53 -4.04
CA MET A 107 -7.38 24.93 -5.20
C MET A 107 -8.37 24.68 -6.36
N ILE A 108 -9.59 24.19 -6.06
CA ILE A 108 -10.64 24.00 -7.07
C ILE A 108 -10.98 25.33 -7.75
N GLN A 109 -11.20 26.40 -6.98
CA GLN A 109 -11.51 27.72 -7.52
C GLN A 109 -10.38 28.27 -8.39
N GLU A 110 -9.13 28.15 -7.91
CA GLU A 110 -7.95 28.56 -8.67
C GLU A 110 -7.88 27.81 -10.01
N TYR A 111 -7.98 26.48 -10.00
CA TYR A 111 -7.83 25.66 -11.19
C TYR A 111 -9.01 25.80 -12.16
N GLN A 112 -10.22 26.06 -11.67
CA GLN A 112 -11.37 26.38 -12.52
C GLN A 112 -11.18 27.73 -13.21
N SER A 113 -10.73 28.75 -12.47
CA SER A 113 -10.42 30.07 -13.04
C SER A 113 -9.36 29.98 -14.15
N LYS A 114 -8.31 29.19 -13.95
CA LYS A 114 -7.28 28.94 -14.98
C LYS A 114 -7.83 28.28 -16.25
N GLN A 115 -8.90 27.48 -16.17
CA GLN A 115 -9.52 26.83 -17.34
C GLN A 115 -10.38 27.78 -18.19
N GLU A 116 -10.80 28.91 -17.63
CA GLU A 116 -11.60 29.94 -18.31
C GLU A 116 -10.74 30.90 -19.16
N ASP A 117 -9.41 30.86 -18.97
CA ASP A 117 -8.48 31.59 -19.82
C ASP A 117 -8.63 31.12 -21.28
N LYS A 118 -8.78 32.06 -22.20
CA LYS A 118 -8.98 31.76 -23.63
C LYS A 118 -7.68 31.38 -24.33
N ASP A 119 -6.55 31.79 -23.77
CA ASP A 119 -5.22 31.58 -24.36
C ASP A 119 -4.51 30.34 -23.78
N ILE A 120 -5.18 29.60 -22.89
CA ILE A 120 -4.60 28.40 -22.28
C ILE A 120 -4.38 27.29 -23.31
N ASP A 121 -3.19 26.67 -23.26
CA ASP A 121 -2.89 25.50 -24.07
C ASP A 121 -3.84 24.32 -23.75
N ARG A 122 -4.13 23.51 -24.77
CA ARG A 122 -5.05 22.38 -24.65
C ARG A 122 -4.56 21.31 -23.67
N TYR A 123 -3.26 21.04 -23.59
CA TYR A 123 -2.71 20.08 -22.64
C TYR A 123 -2.74 20.63 -21.23
N GLU A 124 -2.34 21.89 -21.04
CA GLU A 124 -2.42 22.62 -19.78
C GLU A 124 -3.85 22.59 -19.22
N LYS A 125 -4.86 22.89 -20.05
CA LYS A 125 -6.27 22.84 -19.67
C LYS A 125 -6.69 21.47 -19.14
N LYS A 126 -6.28 20.39 -19.81
CA LYS A 126 -6.60 19.01 -19.39
C LYS A 126 -5.96 18.65 -18.05
N LYS A 127 -4.78 19.19 -17.73
CA LYS A 127 -4.13 19.01 -16.42
C LYS A 127 -4.98 19.62 -15.31
N TYR A 128 -5.45 20.86 -15.48
CA TYR A 128 -6.36 21.49 -14.54
C TYR A 128 -7.70 20.75 -14.41
N GLU A 129 -8.31 20.32 -15.53
CA GLU A 129 -9.54 19.51 -15.52
C GLU A 129 -9.35 18.23 -14.69
N TYR A 130 -8.21 17.55 -14.86
CA TYR A 130 -7.86 16.37 -14.09
C TYR A 130 -7.71 16.66 -12.59
N LEU A 131 -6.95 17.70 -12.22
CA LEU A 131 -6.75 18.07 -10.81
C LEU A 131 -8.06 18.46 -10.14
N VAL A 132 -8.95 19.18 -10.83
CA VAL A 132 -10.28 19.52 -10.30
C VAL A 132 -11.10 18.26 -10.02
N VAL A 133 -11.14 17.31 -10.95
CA VAL A 133 -11.83 16.02 -10.73
C VAL A 133 -11.20 15.24 -9.56
N LYS A 134 -9.87 15.27 -9.44
CA LYS A 134 -9.13 14.61 -8.35
C LYS A 134 -9.44 15.27 -6.99
N LEU A 135 -9.49 16.60 -6.93
CA LEU A 135 -9.82 17.39 -5.74
C LEU A 135 -11.27 17.18 -5.28
N TYR A 136 -12.23 17.07 -6.20
CA TYR A 136 -13.61 16.72 -5.83
C TYR A 136 -13.69 15.32 -5.19
N LYS A 137 -12.96 14.33 -5.71
CA LYS A 137 -12.88 13.01 -5.08
C LYS A 137 -12.26 13.05 -3.69
N ALA A 138 -11.20 13.84 -3.49
CA ALA A 138 -10.61 14.02 -2.18
C ALA A 138 -11.57 14.71 -1.20
N LYS A 139 -12.38 15.65 -1.68
CA LYS A 139 -13.44 16.27 -0.87
C LYS A 139 -14.48 15.23 -0.43
N ASP A 140 -14.90 14.34 -1.33
CA ASP A 140 -15.82 13.25 -1.01
C ASP A 140 -15.22 12.28 0.02
N GLU A 141 -13.95 11.89 -0.15
CA GLU A 141 -13.19 11.07 0.80
C GLU A 141 -13.12 11.71 2.21
N ILE A 142 -12.93 13.03 2.28
CA ILE A 142 -12.94 13.78 3.55
C ILE A 142 -14.33 13.77 4.17
N CYS A 143 -15.40 13.93 3.38
CA CYS A 143 -16.76 13.86 3.88
C CYS A 143 -17.10 12.47 4.43
N GLU A 144 -16.67 11.40 3.77
CA GLU A 144 -16.79 10.03 4.26
C GLU A 144 -16.02 9.84 5.58
N TYR A 145 -14.79 10.33 5.65
CA TYR A 145 -13.99 10.31 6.88
C TYR A 145 -14.68 11.06 8.03
N MET A 146 -15.19 12.27 7.79
CA MET A 146 -15.89 13.07 8.80
C MET A 146 -17.16 12.41 9.32
N THR A 147 -17.88 11.69 8.47
CA THR A 147 -19.18 11.12 8.82
C THR A 147 -19.07 9.72 9.43
N GLY A 148 -18.05 8.95 9.06
CA GLY A 148 -17.88 7.56 9.51
C GLY A 148 -16.66 7.29 10.40
N GLU A 149 -15.49 7.84 10.05
CA GLU A 149 -14.20 7.29 10.53
C GLU A 149 -13.48 8.18 11.56
N ILE A 150 -13.78 9.48 11.60
CA ILE A 150 -13.08 10.47 12.44
C ILE A 150 -13.02 10.07 13.91
N LYS A 151 -14.14 9.58 14.48
CA LYS A 151 -14.22 9.13 15.87
C LYS A 151 -13.26 7.97 16.14
N SER A 152 -13.25 6.97 15.24
CA SER A 152 -12.36 5.81 15.36
C SER A 152 -10.89 6.22 15.22
N CYS A 153 -10.59 7.12 14.28
CA CYS A 153 -9.25 7.65 14.07
C CYS A 153 -8.73 8.37 15.31
N VAL A 154 -9.47 9.34 15.83
CA VAL A 154 -9.10 10.09 17.06
C VAL A 154 -8.96 9.15 18.26
N TYR A 155 -9.86 8.19 18.41
CA TYR A 155 -9.76 7.19 19.48
C TYR A 155 -8.44 6.42 19.43
N LYS A 156 -8.05 5.92 18.25
CA LYS A 156 -6.77 5.21 18.06
C LYS A 156 -5.56 6.08 18.41
N GLU A 157 -5.63 7.39 18.17
CA GLU A 157 -4.55 8.32 18.48
C GLU A 157 -4.39 8.59 19.97
N ILE A 158 -5.49 8.72 20.71
CA ILE A 158 -5.45 9.03 22.14
C ILE A 158 -5.28 7.78 23.01
N LYS A 159 -5.54 6.59 22.48
CA LYS A 159 -5.36 5.33 23.20
C LYS A 159 -3.88 5.05 23.45
N ASP A 160 -3.56 4.60 24.65
CA ASP A 160 -2.22 4.16 25.03
C ASP A 160 -2.04 2.68 24.69
N TRP A 161 -1.53 2.44 23.48
CA TRP A 161 -1.22 1.10 22.99
C TRP A 161 -0.02 0.47 23.69
N SER A 162 0.82 1.24 24.39
CA SER A 162 2.00 0.70 25.10
C SER A 162 1.60 -0.25 26.23
N GLN A 163 0.43 -0.02 26.82
CA GLN A 163 -0.16 -0.85 27.88
C GLN A 163 -0.81 -2.15 27.36
N ILE A 164 -0.75 -2.39 26.04
CA ILE A 164 -1.37 -3.56 25.36
C ILE A 164 -0.29 -4.54 24.87
N ILE A 165 0.99 -4.15 24.88
CA ILE A 165 2.03 -4.89 24.17
C ILE A 165 2.49 -6.12 24.96
N ASP A 166 1.70 -7.18 24.88
CA ASP A 166 2.21 -8.53 24.91
C ASP A 166 2.50 -8.93 23.44
N PHE A 167 3.79 -8.91 23.06
CA PHE A 167 4.28 -9.14 21.68
C PHE A 167 3.94 -10.55 21.11
N SER A 168 3.19 -11.37 21.85
CA SER A 168 2.87 -12.75 21.53
C SER A 168 1.62 -12.93 20.67
N HIS A 169 0.81 -11.88 20.43
CA HIS A 169 -0.38 -11.96 19.58
C HIS A 169 -0.23 -11.11 18.32
N SER A 170 0.00 -11.80 17.20
CA SER A 170 0.26 -11.29 15.84
C SER A 170 -0.93 -10.56 15.17
N GLY A 171 -1.79 -9.91 15.95
CA GLY A 171 -2.91 -9.11 15.51
C GLY A 171 -2.49 -7.70 15.05
N SER A 172 -1.96 -7.62 13.84
CA SER A 172 -1.90 -6.44 12.95
C SER A 172 -1.63 -5.07 13.60
N PHE A 173 -0.35 -4.68 13.67
CA PHE A 173 0.13 -3.31 13.94
C PHE A 173 -0.63 -2.22 13.13
N ASN A 174 -1.16 -2.59 11.95
CA ASN A 174 -1.97 -1.71 11.11
C ASN A 174 -3.33 -1.33 11.72
N GLN A 175 -3.89 -2.14 12.63
CA GLN A 175 -5.16 -1.81 13.31
C GLN A 175 -4.99 -0.65 14.31
N MET A 176 -3.77 -0.47 14.83
CA MET A 176 -3.41 0.57 15.79
C MET A 176 -3.11 1.92 15.13
N LEU A 177 -2.78 1.93 13.83
CA LEU A 177 -2.43 3.16 13.13
C LEU A 177 -3.71 3.95 12.76
N PRO A 178 -3.76 5.26 13.07
CA PRO A 178 -4.81 6.13 12.57
C PRO A 178 -4.66 6.23 11.05
N VAL A 179 -5.73 5.89 10.32
CA VAL A 179 -5.79 6.06 8.87
C VAL A 179 -6.73 7.24 8.61
N ARG A 180 -6.23 8.22 7.89
CA ARG A 180 -6.98 9.38 7.42
C ARG A 180 -7.22 9.25 5.91
N TYR A 181 -7.68 10.34 5.31
CA TYR A 181 -7.83 10.50 3.86
C TYR A 181 -6.52 10.93 3.17
N SER A 182 -6.47 10.63 1.88
CA SER A 182 -5.26 10.76 1.06
C SER A 182 -4.71 12.18 0.94
N PHE A 183 -5.56 13.20 0.96
CA PHE A 183 -5.15 14.60 0.79
C PHE A 183 -4.20 15.07 1.91
N ARG A 184 -4.46 14.69 3.17
CA ARG A 184 -3.67 15.10 4.34
C ARG A 184 -2.19 14.73 4.20
N ASP A 185 -1.93 13.53 3.73
CA ASP A 185 -0.57 12.96 3.68
C ASP A 185 0.13 13.24 2.35
N ARG A 186 -0.63 13.57 1.29
CA ARG A 186 -0.15 13.62 -0.10
C ARG A 186 -0.69 14.81 -0.87
N GLU A 187 -0.67 15.97 -0.23
CA GLU A 187 -1.16 17.22 -0.82
C GLU A 187 -0.49 17.54 -2.17
N GLU A 188 0.82 17.29 -2.29
CA GLU A 188 1.59 17.52 -3.52
C GLU A 188 1.06 16.74 -4.74
N GLU A 189 0.32 15.64 -4.53
CA GLU A 189 -0.30 14.89 -5.64
C GLU A 189 -1.52 15.62 -6.25
N TYR A 190 -1.96 16.72 -5.64
CA TYR A 190 -3.07 17.55 -6.09
C TYR A 190 -2.61 18.88 -6.69
N GLU A 191 -1.29 19.12 -6.75
CA GLU A 191 -0.69 20.30 -7.34
C GLU A 191 -0.24 20.05 -8.79
N MET A 192 -0.02 21.13 -9.55
CA MET A 192 0.51 21.04 -10.92
C MET A 192 1.90 20.39 -11.00
N SER A 193 2.67 20.43 -9.90
CA SER A 193 3.99 19.82 -9.82
C SER A 193 3.97 18.29 -10.00
N VAL A 194 2.83 17.62 -9.75
CA VAL A 194 2.66 16.17 -9.95
C VAL A 194 2.92 15.76 -11.39
N PHE A 195 2.60 16.63 -12.35
CA PHE A 195 2.78 16.36 -13.77
C PHE A 195 4.22 16.44 -14.23
N ALA A 196 5.16 16.95 -13.41
CA ALA A 196 6.59 16.98 -13.74
C ALA A 196 7.30 15.64 -13.47
N GLY A 197 6.65 14.71 -12.74
CA GLY A 197 7.17 13.37 -12.46
C GLY A 197 8.40 13.33 -11.55
N LEU A 198 8.79 14.44 -10.91
CA LEU A 198 10.01 14.54 -10.10
C LEU A 198 10.01 13.57 -8.91
N ASN A 199 8.84 13.30 -8.33
CA ASN A 199 8.65 12.37 -7.21
C ASN A 199 9.14 10.95 -7.50
N TYR A 200 9.20 10.57 -8.78
CA TYR A 200 9.44 9.18 -9.20
C TYR A 200 10.79 9.00 -9.87
N LYS A 201 11.36 10.08 -10.41
CA LYS A 201 12.64 10.08 -11.14
C LYS A 201 13.87 9.97 -10.22
N PHE A 202 13.76 10.37 -8.95
CA PHE A 202 14.92 10.54 -8.05
C PHE A 202 14.92 9.60 -6.83
N LYS A 203 14.43 8.37 -6.98
CA LYS A 203 14.25 7.45 -5.85
C LYS A 203 15.53 7.10 -5.05
N PHE A 204 16.72 7.28 -5.62
CA PHE A 204 17.99 7.00 -4.94
C PHE A 204 18.48 8.18 -4.08
N LEU A 205 17.82 9.33 -4.15
CA LEU A 205 18.12 10.47 -3.31
C LEU A 205 17.39 10.38 -1.98
N GLY A 206 18.01 10.90 -0.92
CA GLY A 206 17.34 11.09 0.36
C GLY A 206 16.24 12.16 0.27
N THR A 207 15.29 12.12 1.20
CA THR A 207 14.14 13.05 1.24
C THR A 207 14.57 14.51 1.15
N TRP A 208 15.61 14.92 1.87
CA TRP A 208 16.13 16.29 1.83
C TRP A 208 16.66 16.72 0.46
N GLU A 209 17.37 15.84 -0.23
CA GLU A 209 17.91 16.13 -1.56
C GLU A 209 16.81 16.20 -2.62
N GLN A 210 15.78 15.36 -2.48
CA GLN A 210 14.60 15.42 -3.34
C GLN A 210 13.84 16.73 -3.14
N LEU A 211 13.62 17.16 -1.89
CA LEU A 211 12.98 18.44 -1.58
C LEU A 211 13.77 19.61 -2.18
N GLU A 212 15.11 19.57 -2.08
CA GLU A 212 15.95 20.60 -2.68
C GLU A 212 15.82 20.64 -4.21
N LEU A 213 15.85 19.48 -4.87
CA LEU A 213 15.63 19.39 -6.32
C LEU A 213 14.26 19.94 -6.74
N LYS A 214 13.19 19.58 -6.02
CA LYS A 214 11.85 20.13 -6.27
C LYS A 214 11.88 21.65 -6.14
N ARG A 215 12.53 22.18 -5.10
CA ARG A 215 12.67 23.63 -4.86
C ARG A 215 13.42 24.33 -6.00
N LEU A 216 14.52 23.74 -6.47
CA LEU A 216 15.28 24.29 -7.61
C LEU A 216 14.42 24.36 -8.87
N HIS A 217 13.66 23.30 -9.16
CA HIS A 217 12.73 23.26 -10.28
C HIS A 217 11.61 24.31 -10.14
N SER A 218 10.94 24.37 -8.98
CA SER A 218 9.84 25.31 -8.75
C SER A 218 10.28 26.78 -8.77
N ASN A 219 11.52 27.07 -8.36
CA ASN A 219 12.09 28.42 -8.40
C ASN A 219 12.75 28.76 -9.74
N ASN A 220 12.58 27.93 -10.77
CA ASN A 220 13.13 28.11 -12.10
C ASN A 220 14.67 28.25 -12.13
N LYS A 221 15.36 27.60 -11.18
CA LYS A 221 16.82 27.53 -11.12
C LYS A 221 17.34 26.37 -11.98
N ILE A 222 17.07 26.45 -13.27
CA ILE A 222 17.23 25.33 -14.21
C ILE A 222 18.68 24.84 -14.31
N GLU A 223 19.66 25.74 -14.30
CA GLU A 223 21.09 25.36 -14.37
C GLU A 223 21.53 24.55 -13.13
N GLU A 224 21.19 25.04 -11.92
CA GLU A 224 21.48 24.34 -10.65
C GLU A 224 20.75 22.98 -10.60
N PHE A 225 19.49 22.96 -11.05
CA PHE A 225 18.69 21.74 -11.14
C PHE A 225 19.35 20.70 -12.06
N ASN A 226 19.70 21.08 -13.30
CA ASN A 226 20.28 20.17 -14.28
C ASN A 226 21.66 19.65 -13.86
N ALA A 227 22.49 20.49 -13.24
CA ALA A 227 23.76 20.05 -12.66
C ALA A 227 23.56 18.98 -11.58
N ARG A 228 22.50 19.09 -10.78
CA ARG A 228 22.17 18.11 -9.75
C ARG A 228 21.60 16.82 -10.32
N VAL A 229 20.84 16.90 -11.42
CA VAL A 229 20.38 15.74 -12.19
C VAL A 229 21.57 14.99 -12.80
N ASP A 230 22.49 15.69 -13.44
CA ASP A 230 23.75 15.13 -13.99
C ASP A 230 24.54 14.37 -12.91
N GLY A 231 24.72 15.01 -11.75
CA GLY A 231 25.38 14.41 -10.60
C GLY A 231 24.65 13.15 -10.11
N HIS A 232 23.32 13.20 -10.00
CA HIS A 232 22.52 12.04 -9.60
C HIS A 232 22.70 10.85 -10.56
N ILE A 233 22.61 11.09 -11.87
CA ILE A 233 22.76 10.06 -12.89
C ILE A 233 24.14 9.41 -12.82
N SER A 234 25.18 10.24 -12.73
CA SER A 234 26.57 9.79 -12.70
C SER A 234 26.90 9.03 -11.41
N THR A 235 26.53 9.57 -10.25
CA THR A 235 26.79 8.95 -8.94
C THR A 235 26.11 7.59 -8.79
N HIS A 236 24.93 7.42 -9.39
CA HIS A 236 24.15 6.19 -9.27
C HIS A 236 24.29 5.25 -10.46
N GLU A 237 25.12 5.59 -11.45
CA GLU A 237 25.37 4.82 -12.67
C GLU A 237 24.05 4.32 -13.31
N ILE A 238 23.11 5.25 -13.50
CA ILE A 238 21.73 4.93 -13.90
C ILE A 238 21.68 4.13 -15.20
N ASP A 239 22.53 4.47 -16.18
CA ASP A 239 22.68 3.76 -17.44
C ASP A 239 23.07 2.28 -17.25
N ASN A 240 24.07 2.00 -16.41
CA ASN A 240 24.50 0.64 -16.11
C ASN A 240 23.44 -0.15 -15.34
N LYS A 241 22.71 0.50 -14.42
CA LYS A 241 21.58 -0.13 -13.73
C LYS A 241 20.46 -0.50 -14.69
N ILE A 242 20.12 0.37 -15.64
CA ILE A 242 19.12 0.05 -16.66
C ILE A 242 19.56 -1.16 -17.48
N LEU A 243 20.82 -1.22 -17.91
CA LEU A 243 21.35 -2.38 -18.66
C LEU A 243 21.22 -3.68 -17.87
N SER A 244 21.56 -3.68 -16.58
CA SER A 244 21.38 -4.82 -15.70
C SER A 244 19.90 -5.24 -15.59
N LEU A 245 18.99 -4.28 -15.41
CA LEU A 245 17.55 -4.56 -15.34
C LEU A 245 17.00 -5.14 -16.65
N ILE A 246 17.54 -4.73 -17.80
CA ILE A 246 17.20 -5.29 -19.11
C ILE A 246 17.66 -6.75 -19.22
N GLU A 247 18.80 -7.07 -18.66
CA GLU A 247 19.36 -8.45 -18.66
C GLU A 247 18.65 -9.39 -17.71
N GLU A 248 17.99 -8.86 -16.68
CA GLU A 248 17.28 -9.66 -15.68
C GLU A 248 15.78 -9.82 -15.96
N ASN A 249 15.25 -9.20 -17.03
CA ASN A 249 13.82 -9.18 -17.31
C ASN A 249 13.51 -9.67 -18.72
N HIS A 250 12.71 -10.73 -18.83
CA HIS A 250 12.37 -11.33 -20.13
C HIS A 250 11.65 -10.36 -21.09
N VAL A 251 10.85 -9.42 -20.57
CA VAL A 251 10.14 -8.43 -21.38
C VAL A 251 11.08 -7.32 -21.86
N LEU A 252 11.94 -6.81 -20.99
CA LEU A 252 12.90 -5.77 -21.39
C LEU A 252 13.96 -6.35 -22.33
N ASN A 253 14.44 -7.56 -22.04
CA ASN A 253 15.48 -8.22 -22.82
C ASN A 253 15.08 -8.45 -24.28
N LYS A 254 13.80 -8.77 -24.54
CA LYS A 254 13.28 -8.97 -25.89
C LYS A 254 13.36 -7.70 -26.76
N ARG A 255 13.48 -6.51 -26.14
CA ARG A 255 13.58 -5.22 -26.83
C ARG A 255 15.04 -4.91 -27.18
N GLY A 256 15.55 -5.52 -28.25
CA GLY A 256 16.93 -5.31 -28.70
C GLY A 256 17.33 -3.84 -28.90
N MET A 257 16.40 -3.00 -29.37
CA MET A 257 16.61 -1.55 -29.55
C MET A 257 16.85 -0.79 -28.23
N LEU A 258 16.39 -1.33 -27.10
CA LEU A 258 16.51 -0.66 -25.81
C LEU A 258 17.96 -0.57 -25.36
N LYS A 259 18.73 -1.67 -25.47
CA LYS A 259 20.18 -1.65 -25.18
C LYS A 259 20.92 -0.67 -26.09
N GLN A 260 20.59 -0.67 -27.38
CA GLN A 260 21.20 0.26 -28.34
C GLN A 260 20.90 1.72 -28.00
N ALA A 261 19.68 2.04 -27.55
CA ALA A 261 19.34 3.39 -27.09
C ALA A 261 20.19 3.81 -25.87
N ILE A 262 20.48 2.91 -24.94
CA ILE A 262 21.39 3.22 -23.82
C ILE A 262 22.80 3.49 -24.30
N GLU A 263 23.33 2.73 -25.24
CA GLU A 263 24.66 3.01 -25.80
C GLU A 263 24.72 4.38 -26.52
N VAL A 264 23.65 4.76 -27.25
CA VAL A 264 23.51 6.10 -27.85
C VAL A 264 23.60 7.21 -26.78
N TYR A 265 22.96 7.00 -25.62
CA TYR A 265 23.05 7.94 -24.48
C TYR A 265 24.48 8.03 -23.94
N LYS A 266 25.13 6.88 -23.70
CA LYS A 266 26.51 6.80 -23.18
C LYS A 266 27.54 7.43 -24.11
N GLU A 267 27.32 7.35 -25.42
CA GLU A 267 28.16 8.00 -26.44
C GLU A 267 27.96 9.52 -26.54
N GLY A 268 27.02 10.11 -25.79
CA GLY A 268 26.76 11.54 -25.84
C GLY A 268 25.87 11.98 -27.01
N ARG A 269 25.27 11.05 -27.75
CA ARG A 269 24.40 11.35 -28.90
C ARG A 269 22.97 11.67 -28.44
N MET A 270 22.85 12.74 -27.65
CA MET A 270 21.63 13.10 -26.90
C MET A 270 20.42 13.37 -27.79
N GLU A 271 20.60 14.02 -28.94
CA GLU A 271 19.50 14.26 -29.89
C GLU A 271 18.90 12.95 -30.40
N LEU A 272 19.75 12.01 -30.82
CA LEU A 272 19.32 10.70 -31.30
C LEU A 272 18.65 9.90 -30.17
N PHE A 273 19.19 9.97 -28.96
CA PHE A 273 18.57 9.34 -27.79
C PHE A 273 17.15 9.88 -27.56
N CYS A 274 16.98 11.21 -27.54
CA CYS A 274 15.68 11.87 -27.35
C CYS A 274 14.65 11.51 -28.42
N GLN A 275 15.07 11.12 -29.63
CA GLN A 275 14.17 10.66 -30.69
C GLN A 275 13.77 9.18 -30.52
N ILE A 276 14.70 8.32 -30.05
CA ILE A 276 14.47 6.87 -29.94
C ILE A 276 13.73 6.51 -28.65
N ILE A 277 14.14 7.11 -27.52
CA ILE A 277 13.74 6.61 -26.21
C ILE A 277 12.25 6.78 -25.89
N PRO A 278 11.53 7.83 -26.32
CA PRO A 278 10.11 7.94 -26.02
C PRO A 278 9.29 6.79 -26.64
N LEU A 279 9.70 6.29 -27.81
CA LEU A 279 9.08 5.13 -28.46
C LEU A 279 9.36 3.83 -27.68
N GLN A 280 10.55 3.69 -27.11
CA GLN A 280 10.87 2.53 -26.28
C GLN A 280 10.10 2.55 -24.96
N ILE A 281 9.98 3.73 -24.32
CA ILE A 281 9.17 3.94 -23.12
C ILE A 281 7.70 3.56 -23.36
N GLU A 282 7.10 4.04 -24.44
CA GLU A 282 5.73 3.64 -24.81
C GLU A 282 5.62 2.13 -25.05
N GLY A 283 6.63 1.53 -25.68
CA GLY A 283 6.70 0.09 -25.86
C GLY A 283 6.75 -0.68 -24.54
N ILE A 284 7.50 -0.20 -23.55
CA ILE A 284 7.55 -0.80 -22.22
C ILE A 284 6.19 -0.69 -21.53
N ILE A 285 5.51 0.47 -21.62
CA ILE A 285 4.16 0.66 -21.08
C ILE A 285 3.17 -0.32 -21.74
N TYR A 286 3.27 -0.51 -23.06
CA TYR A 286 2.48 -1.51 -23.77
C TYR A 286 2.73 -2.91 -23.23
N ASP A 287 3.99 -3.34 -23.13
CA ASP A 287 4.30 -4.69 -22.65
C ASP A 287 3.89 -4.89 -21.19
N TYR A 288 4.00 -3.85 -20.35
CA TYR A 288 3.52 -3.89 -18.97
C TYR A 288 2.03 -4.23 -18.93
N CYS A 289 1.21 -3.58 -19.76
CA CYS A 289 -0.21 -3.91 -19.82
C CYS A 289 -0.46 -5.38 -20.22
N ILE A 290 0.33 -5.92 -21.16
CA ILE A 290 0.24 -7.34 -21.55
C ILE A 290 0.59 -8.25 -20.38
N GLU A 291 1.66 -7.96 -19.64
CA GLU A 291 2.05 -8.72 -18.44
C GLU A 291 1.03 -8.63 -17.30
N LEU A 292 0.24 -7.56 -17.25
CA LEU A 292 -0.91 -7.40 -16.36
C LEU A 292 -2.16 -8.15 -16.85
N GLY A 293 -2.10 -8.83 -17.99
CA GLY A 293 -3.20 -9.61 -18.57
C GLY A 293 -4.23 -8.78 -19.34
N VAL A 294 -3.87 -7.56 -19.78
CA VAL A 294 -4.73 -6.78 -20.68
C VAL A 294 -4.72 -7.45 -22.06
N SER A 295 -5.89 -7.63 -22.67
CA SER A 295 -5.98 -8.31 -23.96
C SER A 295 -5.29 -7.50 -25.07
N LEU A 296 -4.57 -8.18 -25.96
CA LEU A 296 -3.91 -7.57 -27.13
C LEU A 296 -4.89 -6.74 -27.96
N SER A 297 -6.07 -7.32 -28.25
CA SER A 297 -7.11 -6.65 -29.04
C SER A 297 -7.61 -5.33 -28.45
N SER A 298 -7.60 -5.21 -27.12
CA SER A 298 -8.04 -4.00 -26.42
C SER A 298 -6.98 -2.90 -26.36
N ILE A 299 -5.71 -3.21 -26.62
CA ILE A 299 -4.62 -2.27 -26.35
C ILE A 299 -3.84 -1.80 -27.59
N GLU A 300 -3.86 -2.57 -28.68
CA GLU A 300 -3.17 -2.23 -29.93
C GLU A 300 -3.58 -0.86 -30.51
N ARG A 301 -4.85 -0.47 -30.37
CA ARG A 301 -5.39 0.80 -30.91
C ARG A 301 -5.62 1.88 -29.85
N THR A 302 -5.11 1.64 -28.65
CA THR A 302 -5.40 2.46 -27.49
C THR A 302 -4.27 3.48 -27.28
N SER A 303 -4.67 4.72 -26.97
CA SER A 303 -3.74 5.83 -26.74
C SER A 303 -2.93 5.63 -25.46
N LEU A 304 -1.78 6.30 -25.35
CA LEU A 304 -0.84 6.09 -24.24
C LEU A 304 -1.47 6.39 -22.87
N ASP A 305 -2.26 7.45 -22.76
CA ASP A 305 -3.02 7.79 -21.56
C ASP A 305 -3.91 6.63 -21.08
N LYS A 306 -4.57 5.95 -22.01
CA LYS A 306 -5.44 4.82 -21.71
C LYS A 306 -4.67 3.55 -21.35
N LYS A 307 -3.49 3.32 -21.92
CA LYS A 307 -2.59 2.24 -21.49
C LYS A 307 -2.15 2.45 -20.04
N VAL A 308 -1.74 3.67 -19.70
CA VAL A 308 -1.37 4.03 -18.33
C VAL A 308 -2.54 3.84 -17.36
N GLU A 309 -3.77 4.21 -17.74
CA GLU A 309 -4.98 3.95 -16.92
C GLU A 309 -5.19 2.45 -16.67
N GLU A 310 -4.96 1.57 -17.67
CA GLU A 310 -5.08 0.12 -17.48
C GLU A 310 -4.02 -0.46 -16.53
N ILE A 311 -2.82 0.14 -16.50
CA ILE A 311 -1.78 -0.19 -15.52
C ILE A 311 -2.27 0.18 -14.12
N VAL A 312 -2.68 1.44 -13.89
CA VAL A 312 -3.09 1.92 -12.56
C VAL A 312 -4.25 1.12 -11.98
N LYS A 313 -5.18 0.65 -12.83
CA LYS A 313 -6.30 -0.22 -12.41
C LYS A 313 -5.83 -1.57 -11.84
N ARG A 314 -4.71 -2.10 -12.33
CA ARG A 314 -4.21 -3.46 -11.98
C ARG A 314 -2.98 -3.43 -11.08
N ASP A 315 -2.20 -2.36 -11.12
CA ASP A 315 -1.06 -2.10 -10.26
C ASP A 315 -1.22 -0.76 -9.52
N ARG A 316 -1.70 -0.83 -8.28
CA ARG A 316 -1.89 0.33 -7.40
C ARG A 316 -0.58 1.00 -6.96
N TRP A 317 0.56 0.31 -7.15
CA TRP A 317 1.89 0.81 -6.80
C TRP A 317 2.56 1.56 -7.95
N PHE A 318 1.95 1.58 -9.14
CA PHE A 318 2.37 2.46 -10.22
C PHE A 318 1.94 3.90 -9.92
N LYS A 319 2.91 4.76 -9.55
CA LYS A 319 2.65 6.10 -9.03
C LYS A 319 2.93 7.26 -9.99
N CYS A 320 3.70 7.04 -11.06
CA CYS A 320 4.07 8.11 -12.01
C CYS A 320 3.00 8.36 -13.10
N HIS A 321 1.74 7.97 -12.88
CA HIS A 321 0.75 7.92 -13.95
C HIS A 321 0.32 9.30 -14.45
N GLU A 322 0.27 10.33 -13.61
CA GLU A 322 -0.03 11.70 -14.06
C GLU A 322 0.99 12.16 -15.11
N TYR A 323 2.29 12.04 -14.83
CA TYR A 323 3.36 12.41 -15.77
C TYR A 323 3.22 11.66 -17.10
N PHE A 324 3.10 10.33 -17.06
CA PHE A 324 3.00 9.52 -18.29
C PHE A 324 1.71 9.75 -19.08
N LYS A 325 0.66 10.24 -18.44
CA LYS A 325 -0.64 10.52 -19.05
C LYS A 325 -0.72 11.90 -19.70
N TYR A 326 0.11 12.86 -19.27
CA TYR A 326 0.06 14.24 -19.77
C TYR A 326 1.41 14.67 -20.35
N ASP A 327 2.35 15.11 -19.53
CA ASP A 327 3.59 15.77 -19.96
C ASP A 327 4.48 14.88 -20.84
N PHE A 328 4.54 13.59 -20.51
CA PHE A 328 5.27 12.64 -21.34
C PHE A 328 4.66 12.49 -22.74
N ILE A 329 3.33 12.56 -22.88
CA ILE A 329 2.66 12.44 -24.19
C ILE A 329 3.06 13.60 -25.09
N GLU A 330 3.15 14.80 -24.55
CA GLU A 330 3.60 15.98 -25.28
C GLU A 330 5.04 15.82 -25.74
N LEU A 331 5.94 15.45 -24.83
CA LEU A 331 7.35 15.17 -25.13
C LEU A 331 7.50 14.10 -26.22
N ARG A 332 6.76 12.99 -26.10
CA ARG A 332 6.75 11.89 -27.05
C ARG A 332 6.22 12.32 -28.42
N ASN A 333 5.16 13.13 -28.47
CA ASN A 333 4.60 13.62 -29.74
C ASN A 333 5.57 14.56 -30.45
N THR A 334 6.20 15.47 -29.70
CA THR A 334 7.22 16.38 -30.23
C THR A 334 8.42 15.61 -30.78
N ALA A 335 8.86 14.55 -30.07
CA ALA A 335 9.90 13.65 -30.55
C ALA A 335 9.49 12.90 -31.83
N ALA A 336 8.31 12.30 -31.85
CA ALA A 336 7.81 11.51 -32.99
C ALA A 336 7.60 12.34 -34.26
N HIS A 337 7.28 13.63 -34.12
CA HIS A 337 7.13 14.54 -35.25
C HIS A 337 8.44 15.21 -35.70
N GLY A 338 9.58 14.88 -35.07
CA GLY A 338 10.86 15.52 -35.36
C GLY A 338 10.81 17.02 -35.10
N ARG A 339 10.10 17.46 -34.04
CA ARG A 339 9.91 18.88 -33.71
C ARG A 339 10.72 19.32 -32.48
N LEU A 340 11.60 18.47 -31.97
CA LEU A 340 12.50 18.79 -30.85
C LEU A 340 13.58 19.85 -31.21
N HIS A 341 13.46 20.57 -32.33
CA HIS A 341 14.54 21.39 -32.88
C HIS A 341 14.57 22.84 -32.37
N GLU A 342 13.49 23.37 -31.78
CA GLU A 342 13.44 24.74 -31.28
C GLU A 342 13.53 24.77 -29.75
N ASN A 343 14.59 25.41 -29.20
CA ASN A 343 14.81 25.67 -27.77
C ASN A 343 14.95 24.46 -26.83
N VAL A 344 15.18 23.25 -27.33
CA VAL A 344 15.39 22.06 -26.50
C VAL A 344 16.86 21.90 -26.13
N ASN A 345 17.18 21.87 -24.84
CA ASN A 345 18.45 21.32 -24.40
C ASN A 345 18.38 19.78 -24.46
N PHE A 346 18.97 19.20 -25.49
CA PHE A 346 18.93 17.75 -25.71
C PHE A 346 19.58 16.96 -24.57
N LYS A 347 20.63 17.50 -23.94
CA LYS A 347 21.30 16.81 -22.82
C LYS A 347 20.36 16.73 -21.61
N ASP A 348 19.79 17.86 -21.22
CA ASP A 348 18.89 17.90 -20.06
C ASP A 348 17.62 17.07 -20.30
N THR A 349 17.09 17.10 -21.53
CA THR A 349 15.95 16.27 -21.93
C THR A 349 16.30 14.77 -21.90
N ALA A 350 17.47 14.39 -22.42
CA ALA A 350 17.95 13.02 -22.39
C ALA A 350 18.12 12.52 -20.94
N ASN A 351 18.64 13.37 -20.05
CA ASN A 351 18.75 13.07 -18.63
C ASN A 351 17.40 12.84 -17.94
N MET A 352 16.37 13.61 -18.30
CA MET A 352 15.04 13.38 -17.74
C MET A 352 14.41 12.08 -18.29
N LEU A 353 14.67 11.74 -19.55
CA LEU A 353 14.18 10.54 -20.22
C LEU A 353 14.88 9.25 -19.76
N ILE A 354 16.20 9.29 -19.48
CA ILE A 354 16.90 8.12 -18.93
C ILE A 354 16.36 7.78 -17.53
N LEU A 355 15.94 8.79 -16.75
CA LEU A 355 15.29 8.59 -15.46
C LEU A 355 13.85 8.03 -15.60
N ASP A 356 13.10 8.43 -16.63
CA ASP A 356 11.81 7.79 -16.95
C ASP A 356 11.96 6.32 -17.28
N LEU A 357 12.97 6.01 -18.10
CA LEU A 357 13.27 4.64 -18.46
C LEU A 357 13.66 3.84 -17.22
N MET A 358 14.50 4.40 -16.34
CA MET A 358 14.87 3.76 -15.09
C MET A 358 13.64 3.38 -14.26
N TYR A 359 12.74 4.34 -14.03
CA TYR A 359 11.51 4.11 -13.29
C TYR A 359 10.68 2.95 -13.86
N LEU A 360 10.51 2.91 -15.18
CA LEU A 360 9.71 1.86 -15.84
C LEU A 360 10.41 0.49 -15.80
N CYS A 361 11.70 0.44 -16.07
CA CYS A 361 12.50 -0.80 -15.99
C CYS A 361 12.40 -1.43 -14.61
N GLU A 362 12.41 -0.61 -13.56
CA GLU A 362 12.29 -1.07 -12.18
C GLU A 362 10.87 -1.48 -11.81
N SER A 363 9.88 -0.68 -12.22
CA SER A 363 8.47 -1.00 -12.00
C SER A 363 8.15 -2.37 -12.59
N LEU A 364 8.58 -2.63 -13.83
CA LEU A 364 8.37 -3.90 -14.50
C LEU A 364 9.16 -5.06 -13.86
N ASN A 365 10.33 -4.80 -13.27
CA ASN A 365 11.13 -5.83 -12.60
C ASN A 365 10.66 -6.17 -11.18
N SER A 366 10.06 -5.22 -10.48
CA SER A 366 9.81 -5.34 -9.03
C SER A 366 8.32 -5.45 -8.67
N SER A 367 7.43 -5.02 -9.56
CA SER A 367 5.99 -4.96 -9.30
C SER A 367 5.43 -6.32 -8.90
N ASN A 368 4.71 -6.31 -7.78
CA ASN A 368 3.95 -7.45 -7.29
C ASN A 368 2.63 -7.63 -8.05
N ALA A 369 2.19 -6.68 -8.88
CA ALA A 369 1.03 -6.90 -9.74
C ALA A 369 1.32 -7.98 -10.80
N LEU A 370 2.60 -8.11 -11.19
CA LEU A 370 3.04 -9.08 -12.20
C LEU A 370 3.22 -10.47 -11.60
N VAL A 371 2.54 -11.43 -12.23
CA VAL A 371 2.59 -12.86 -11.86
C VAL A 371 4.02 -13.39 -11.94
N VAL A 372 4.75 -13.06 -13.02
CA VAL A 372 6.13 -13.51 -13.24
C VAL A 372 7.04 -13.08 -12.09
N ASN A 373 6.92 -11.83 -11.62
CA ASN A 373 7.75 -11.34 -10.51
C ASN A 373 7.42 -12.03 -9.18
N LYS A 374 6.13 -12.30 -8.90
CA LYS A 374 5.73 -13.10 -7.73
C LYS A 374 6.30 -14.51 -7.77
N MET A 375 6.22 -15.17 -8.94
CA MET A 375 6.82 -16.49 -9.14
C MET A 375 8.33 -16.47 -8.94
N ARG A 376 9.06 -15.50 -9.53
CA ARG A 376 10.51 -15.34 -9.35
C ARG A 376 10.89 -15.20 -7.87
N LYS A 377 10.14 -14.39 -7.11
CA LYS A 377 10.37 -14.18 -5.66
C LYS A 377 10.15 -15.48 -4.87
N LEU A 378 9.11 -16.24 -5.18
CA LEU A 378 8.85 -17.53 -4.51
C LEU A 378 9.92 -18.58 -4.84
N ILE A 379 10.31 -18.69 -6.11
CA ILE A 379 11.38 -19.60 -6.56
C ILE A 379 12.69 -19.26 -5.85
N LYS A 380 13.08 -17.99 -5.83
CA LYS A 380 14.29 -17.55 -5.13
C LYS A 380 14.25 -17.91 -3.63
N ARG A 381 13.13 -17.65 -2.96
CA ARG A 381 12.94 -18.03 -1.54
C ARG A 381 13.02 -19.54 -1.35
N PHE A 382 12.51 -20.34 -2.29
CA PHE A 382 12.62 -21.80 -2.22
C PHE A 382 14.09 -22.24 -2.34
N GLU A 383 14.83 -21.74 -3.33
CA GLU A 383 16.25 -22.06 -3.53
C GLU A 383 17.10 -21.75 -2.29
N GLU A 384 16.87 -20.58 -1.67
CA GLU A 384 17.58 -20.14 -0.48
C GLU A 384 17.27 -20.99 0.77
N ASN A 385 16.13 -21.68 0.79
CA ASN A 385 15.61 -22.32 2.00
C ASN A 385 15.42 -23.84 1.91
N ILE A 386 15.53 -24.46 0.72
CA ILE A 386 15.24 -25.89 0.53
C ILE A 386 16.09 -26.80 1.45
N ASN A 387 17.31 -26.39 1.75
CA ASN A 387 18.24 -27.11 2.62
C ASN A 387 18.24 -26.64 4.07
N ASN A 388 17.35 -25.70 4.44
CA ASN A 388 17.25 -25.18 5.80
C ASN A 388 16.10 -25.86 6.55
N GLU A 389 16.43 -26.67 7.55
CA GLU A 389 15.46 -27.43 8.36
C GLU A 389 14.48 -26.54 9.14
N TYR A 390 14.86 -25.30 9.45
CA TYR A 390 14.05 -24.35 10.21
C TYR A 390 13.24 -23.41 9.32
N ALA A 391 13.44 -23.44 8.00
CA ALA A 391 12.73 -22.58 7.10
C ALA A 391 11.33 -23.16 6.76
N PRO A 392 10.29 -22.32 6.66
CA PRO A 392 8.94 -22.77 6.37
C PRO A 392 8.76 -23.09 4.87
N VAL A 393 9.54 -24.01 4.32
CA VAL A 393 9.51 -24.39 2.89
C VAL A 393 8.12 -24.83 2.45
N GLY A 394 7.39 -25.53 3.33
CA GLY A 394 6.00 -25.93 3.09
C GLY A 394 5.07 -24.76 2.74
N SER A 395 5.26 -23.60 3.36
CA SER A 395 4.48 -22.39 3.04
C SER A 395 4.74 -21.86 1.63
N ILE A 396 6.00 -21.88 1.20
CA ILE A 396 6.42 -21.41 -0.13
C ILE A 396 5.83 -22.33 -1.20
N VAL A 397 5.95 -23.65 -0.99
CA VAL A 397 5.43 -24.65 -1.93
C VAL A 397 3.90 -24.62 -1.98
N TYR A 398 3.23 -24.50 -0.83
CA TYR A 398 1.78 -24.37 -0.78
C TYR A 398 1.29 -23.16 -1.58
N GLU A 399 1.87 -21.98 -1.33
CA GLU A 399 1.53 -20.76 -2.06
C GLU A 399 1.80 -20.90 -3.56
N PHE A 400 2.88 -21.58 -3.94
CA PHE A 400 3.21 -21.82 -5.34
C PHE A 400 2.12 -22.67 -6.04
N ILE A 401 1.73 -23.78 -5.43
CA ILE A 401 0.72 -24.69 -5.98
C ILE A 401 -0.67 -24.06 -5.99
N GLU A 402 -1.02 -23.32 -4.96
CA GLU A 402 -2.31 -22.62 -4.86
C GLU A 402 -2.51 -21.64 -6.02
N LYS A 403 -1.51 -20.78 -6.28
CA LYS A 403 -1.66 -19.61 -7.15
C LYS A 403 -1.06 -19.76 -8.54
N TYR A 404 -0.07 -20.64 -8.72
CA TYR A 404 0.78 -20.66 -9.91
C TYR A 404 0.98 -22.04 -10.55
N ARG A 405 0.37 -23.13 -10.03
CA ARG A 405 0.51 -24.49 -10.59
C ARG A 405 0.19 -24.60 -12.10
N ASP A 406 -0.73 -23.77 -12.59
CA ASP A 406 -1.19 -23.79 -13.98
C ASP A 406 -0.53 -22.66 -14.82
N LYS A 407 0.50 -22.01 -14.27
CA LYS A 407 1.21 -20.90 -14.91
C LYS A 407 2.67 -21.27 -15.15
N SER A 408 3.22 -20.79 -16.25
CA SER A 408 4.62 -21.05 -16.62
C SER A 408 5.48 -19.81 -16.42
N LEU A 409 6.65 -19.99 -15.82
CA LEU A 409 7.70 -18.99 -15.87
C LEU A 409 8.36 -19.01 -17.27
N PRO A 410 8.69 -17.86 -17.87
CA PRO A 410 9.41 -17.83 -19.14
C PRO A 410 10.75 -18.59 -19.06
N LEU A 411 11.08 -19.38 -20.11
CA LEU A 411 12.34 -20.14 -20.22
C LEU A 411 13.58 -19.28 -20.05
N PHE A 412 13.45 -17.97 -20.34
CA PHE A 412 14.46 -16.95 -20.11
C PHE A 412 15.13 -17.04 -18.73
N TYR A 413 14.39 -17.42 -17.69
CA TYR A 413 14.91 -17.44 -16.33
C TYR A 413 15.69 -18.71 -15.97
N GLY A 414 15.61 -19.78 -16.77
CA GLY A 414 16.33 -21.03 -16.53
C GLY A 414 16.04 -21.68 -15.17
N LYS A 415 14.77 -21.66 -14.73
CA LYS A 415 14.34 -22.15 -13.40
C LYS A 415 13.48 -23.41 -13.47
N GLU A 416 13.50 -24.13 -14.59
CA GLU A 416 12.71 -25.34 -14.83
C GLU A 416 13.02 -26.41 -13.77
N ASN A 417 14.31 -26.66 -13.50
CA ASN A 417 14.74 -27.63 -12.50
C ASN A 417 14.22 -27.30 -11.08
N VAL A 418 14.18 -26.01 -10.72
CA VAL A 418 13.70 -25.57 -9.41
C VAL A 418 12.19 -25.73 -9.31
N VAL A 419 11.46 -25.43 -10.38
CA VAL A 419 10.01 -25.67 -10.45
C VAL A 419 9.72 -27.17 -10.33
N GLU A 420 10.50 -28.03 -10.97
CA GLU A 420 10.40 -29.48 -10.78
C GLU A 420 10.66 -29.91 -9.33
N GLU A 421 11.63 -29.30 -8.64
CA GLU A 421 11.89 -29.56 -7.22
C GLU A 421 10.74 -29.11 -6.32
N ILE A 422 10.13 -27.96 -6.59
CA ILE A 422 8.91 -27.49 -5.92
C ILE A 422 7.79 -28.51 -6.12
N GLU A 423 7.58 -29.00 -7.34
CA GLU A 423 6.57 -30.03 -7.61
C GLU A 423 6.87 -31.37 -6.92
N LYS A 424 8.15 -31.77 -6.84
CA LYS A 424 8.57 -32.97 -6.09
C LYS A 424 8.29 -32.79 -4.61
N TYR A 425 8.61 -31.63 -4.03
CA TYR A 425 8.30 -31.32 -2.64
C TYR A 425 6.79 -31.37 -2.39
N ALA A 426 5.99 -30.78 -3.27
CA ALA A 426 4.53 -30.81 -3.20
C ALA A 426 3.95 -32.23 -3.21
N LYS A 427 4.66 -33.20 -3.81
CA LYS A 427 4.22 -34.61 -3.85
C LYS A 427 4.72 -35.44 -2.66
N SER A 428 5.47 -34.83 -1.73
CA SER A 428 6.07 -35.49 -0.56
C SER A 428 5.20 -35.39 0.70
N LYS A 429 5.46 -36.24 1.70
CA LYS A 429 4.77 -36.16 3.00
C LYS A 429 4.99 -34.83 3.73
N LYS A 430 6.12 -34.14 3.51
CA LYS A 430 6.45 -32.87 4.19
C LYS A 430 5.40 -31.78 3.96
N ILE A 431 4.81 -31.71 2.76
CA ILE A 431 3.76 -30.72 2.48
C ILE A 431 2.44 -31.08 3.18
N ILE A 432 2.15 -32.37 3.38
CA ILE A 432 0.96 -32.83 4.09
C ILE A 432 1.05 -32.45 5.56
N ASP A 433 2.21 -32.63 6.17
CA ASP A 433 2.44 -32.24 7.57
C ASP A 433 2.24 -30.72 7.74
N TYR A 434 2.75 -29.92 6.80
CA TYR A 434 2.52 -28.47 6.79
C TYR A 434 1.02 -28.11 6.69
N ILE A 435 0.29 -28.71 5.74
CA ILE A 435 -1.15 -28.45 5.57
C ILE A 435 -1.91 -28.87 6.83
N TYR A 436 -1.62 -30.03 7.39
CA TYR A 436 -2.28 -30.54 8.59
C TYR A 436 -2.07 -29.60 9.79
N VAL A 437 -0.82 -29.20 10.04
CA VAL A 437 -0.46 -28.40 11.22
C VAL A 437 -0.93 -26.95 11.09
N TYR A 438 -0.74 -26.31 9.93
CA TYR A 438 -0.89 -24.86 9.81
C TYR A 438 -2.15 -24.41 9.06
N ILE A 439 -2.68 -25.24 8.15
CA ILE A 439 -3.85 -24.90 7.34
C ILE A 439 -5.12 -25.54 7.91
N MET A 440 -5.00 -26.78 8.40
CA MET A 440 -6.12 -27.58 8.91
C MET A 440 -6.30 -27.50 10.44
N HIS A 441 -5.55 -26.62 11.11
CA HIS A 441 -5.74 -26.39 12.54
C HIS A 441 -7.19 -25.96 12.83
N PRO A 442 -7.88 -26.52 13.85
CA PRO A 442 -9.31 -26.26 14.07
C PRO A 442 -9.68 -24.77 14.13
N PHE A 443 -8.88 -23.98 14.85
CA PHE A 443 -9.05 -22.53 14.96
C PHE A 443 -8.88 -21.78 13.64
N VAL A 444 -8.03 -22.29 12.73
CA VAL A 444 -7.84 -21.68 11.41
C VAL A 444 -9.05 -22.02 10.55
N VAL A 445 -9.42 -23.31 10.47
CA VAL A 445 -10.50 -23.81 9.61
C VAL A 445 -11.86 -23.20 9.96
N SER A 446 -12.16 -23.00 11.25
CA SER A 446 -13.40 -22.37 11.71
C SER A 446 -13.50 -20.88 11.34
N ALA A 447 -12.36 -20.24 11.06
CA ALA A 447 -12.30 -18.83 10.66
C ALA A 447 -12.28 -18.63 9.13
N LEU A 448 -12.22 -19.70 8.34
CA LEU A 448 -12.15 -19.61 6.87
C LEU A 448 -13.51 -19.36 6.25
N SER A 449 -13.55 -18.47 5.26
CA SER A 449 -14.72 -18.31 4.39
C SER A 449 -14.93 -19.54 3.50
N ALA A 450 -16.15 -19.71 2.96
CA ALA A 450 -16.45 -20.77 2.01
C ALA A 450 -15.52 -20.78 0.78
N GLU A 451 -15.14 -19.58 0.30
CA GLU A 451 -14.21 -19.40 -0.81
C GLU A 451 -12.80 -19.91 -0.46
N GLN A 452 -12.31 -19.58 0.74
CA GLN A 452 -11.01 -20.04 1.22
C GLN A 452 -10.98 -21.56 1.41
N LYS A 453 -12.04 -22.13 2.00
CA LYS A 453 -12.21 -23.59 2.11
C LYS A 453 -12.18 -24.24 0.71
N GLN A 454 -12.81 -23.63 -0.29
CA GLN A 454 -12.80 -24.12 -1.67
C GLN A 454 -11.41 -24.09 -2.33
N GLU A 455 -10.62 -23.05 -2.10
CA GLU A 455 -9.23 -22.99 -2.62
C GLU A 455 -8.34 -24.07 -2.00
N ILE A 456 -8.47 -24.33 -0.70
CA ILE A 456 -7.77 -25.43 -0.03
C ILE A 456 -8.15 -26.79 -0.67
N VAL A 457 -9.44 -27.02 -0.94
CA VAL A 457 -9.90 -28.24 -1.63
C VAL A 457 -9.22 -28.38 -2.99
N LYS A 458 -9.13 -27.31 -3.79
CA LYS A 458 -8.46 -27.36 -5.10
C LYS A 458 -6.99 -27.76 -4.98
N VAL A 459 -6.28 -27.24 -3.98
CA VAL A 459 -4.89 -27.62 -3.70
C VAL A 459 -4.80 -29.09 -3.32
N ILE A 460 -5.60 -29.56 -2.34
CA ILE A 460 -5.55 -30.96 -1.90
C ILE A 460 -5.89 -31.92 -3.05
N VAL A 461 -6.89 -31.60 -3.87
CA VAL A 461 -7.26 -32.38 -5.06
C VAL A 461 -6.12 -32.43 -6.08
N TYR A 462 -5.39 -31.33 -6.26
CA TYR A 462 -4.19 -31.33 -7.10
C TYR A 462 -3.12 -32.29 -6.52
N LEU A 463 -2.89 -32.26 -5.21
CA LEU A 463 -1.92 -33.11 -4.52
C LEU A 463 -2.27 -34.61 -4.58
N MET A 464 -3.57 -34.95 -4.61
CA MET A 464 -4.06 -36.34 -4.76
C MET A 464 -3.60 -37.04 -6.04
N ARG A 465 -3.07 -36.31 -7.02
CA ARG A 465 -2.44 -36.89 -8.22
C ARG A 465 -1.19 -37.71 -7.86
N SER A 466 -0.53 -37.45 -6.73
CA SER A 466 0.56 -38.27 -6.20
C SER A 466 0.01 -39.51 -5.50
N LYS A 467 0.49 -40.69 -5.89
CA LYS A 467 0.12 -41.95 -5.23
C LYS A 467 0.62 -42.03 -3.79
N GLU A 468 1.72 -41.36 -3.46
CA GLU A 468 2.39 -41.46 -2.16
C GLU A 468 1.64 -40.78 -1.01
N ILE A 469 0.90 -39.71 -1.33
CA ILE A 469 0.19 -38.87 -0.35
C ILE A 469 -1.34 -38.91 -0.52
N LYS A 470 -1.85 -39.73 -1.44
CA LYS A 470 -3.26 -39.75 -1.82
C LYS A 470 -4.19 -40.03 -0.64
N GLU A 471 -3.84 -41.01 0.21
CA GLU A 471 -4.65 -41.40 1.36
C GLU A 471 -4.73 -40.27 2.39
N GLN A 472 -3.60 -39.63 2.68
CA GLN A 472 -3.54 -38.47 3.58
C GLN A 472 -4.36 -37.31 3.03
N CYS A 473 -4.29 -37.03 1.72
CA CYS A 473 -5.13 -36.02 1.10
C CYS A 473 -6.64 -36.32 1.24
N VAL A 474 -7.06 -37.59 1.11
CA VAL A 474 -8.46 -38.00 1.35
C VAL A 474 -8.86 -37.69 2.80
N ASN A 475 -8.00 -38.03 3.77
CA ASN A 475 -8.25 -37.73 5.18
C ASN A 475 -8.37 -36.23 5.44
N LEU A 476 -7.52 -35.39 4.82
CA LEU A 476 -7.62 -33.94 4.94
C LEU A 476 -8.94 -33.40 4.36
N LEU A 477 -9.42 -33.92 3.23
CA LEU A 477 -10.72 -33.54 2.67
C LEU A 477 -11.89 -33.94 3.58
N GLN A 478 -11.82 -35.12 4.21
CA GLN A 478 -12.83 -35.56 5.17
C GLN A 478 -12.87 -34.66 6.41
N LEU A 479 -11.69 -34.29 6.94
CA LEU A 479 -11.58 -33.35 8.06
C LEU A 479 -12.17 -31.98 7.71
N LEU A 480 -11.88 -31.46 6.52
CA LEU A 480 -12.42 -30.18 6.06
C LEU A 480 -13.95 -30.22 5.92
N ALA A 481 -14.51 -31.36 5.49
CA ALA A 481 -15.95 -31.56 5.35
C ALA A 481 -16.68 -31.87 6.67
N ALA A 482 -15.99 -32.39 7.69
CA ALA A 482 -16.54 -32.57 9.03
C ALA A 482 -16.71 -31.22 9.73
N ASN A 483 -15.69 -30.36 9.65
CA ASN A 483 -15.69 -29.02 10.24
C ASN A 483 -16.69 -28.05 9.58
N SER A 484 -17.23 -28.36 8.40
CA SER A 484 -18.29 -27.56 7.76
C SER A 484 -19.71 -27.99 8.17
N LYS A 485 -19.87 -29.15 8.82
CA LYS A 485 -21.18 -29.62 9.30
C LYS A 485 -21.53 -29.11 10.70
N GLU A 486 -20.54 -28.78 11.52
CA GLU A 486 -20.76 -28.22 12.87
C GLU A 486 -21.27 -26.78 12.84
N GLU A 487 -20.99 -26.01 11.77
CA GLU A 487 -21.54 -24.65 11.56
C GLU A 487 -23.06 -24.65 11.30
N LEU A 488 -23.67 -25.78 10.91
CA LEU A 488 -25.11 -25.89 10.61
C LEU A 488 -25.96 -26.40 11.80
N VAL A 489 -25.35 -26.70 12.94
CA VAL A 489 -26.05 -27.25 14.12
C VAL A 489 -26.21 -26.20 15.23
N HIS A 490 -25.73 -24.97 15.02
CA HIS A 490 -25.81 -23.86 15.97
C HIS A 490 -26.46 -22.56 15.44
N GLU A 491 -27.15 -22.61 14.29
CA GLU A 491 -28.27 -21.70 14.00
C GLU A 491 -29.59 -22.33 14.47
#